data_AF-A0A3B8LPJ7-F1
#
_entry.id   AF-A0A3B8LPJ7-F1
#
_cell.length_a   1.000
_cell.length_b   1.000
_cell.length_c   1.000
_cell.angle_alpha   90.00
_cell.angle_beta   90.00
_cell.angle_gamma   90.00
#
_symmetry.space_group_name_H-M   'P 1'
#
loop_
_entity.id
_entity.type
_entity.pdbx_description
1 polymer ?
#
loop_
_entity_poly.entity_id
_entity_poly.type
_entity_poly.pdbx_seq_one_letter_code
_entity_poly.pdbx_strand_id
1 'polypeptide(L)'
;MKSTMWRTTRWSLLLLGGVVLCWPALAQAALQVKVLPEHFLRRFDPVTATFNKAVGPQNGGAEDRGERYLRIRPSFPGAYRWLDSKTLEFRPAKAWPALSRMSFSVPRYVKARSGERLGRTVRVIVRTLLPKPVRMLPAVGSRDVKDVRKIQLDFSQILPERLLKQALRVELRPSPGVKGAGERSFIPSSSWRLKRVSSVASSKAEYLLLFTKPLPKAHKVTVQLDLALRAGKKTLPLWEGSFFTQMPFRLRRVRCQRQSVSIGWGKSRYSKHRALHCGSHDSVPTLVFSRSLGKNNPGLLRRLIRVSPTVPGLRAEVSGKRVAFKGRYRRDVLYQLTILGQGLSVLDDTGQRLQHKGRQVVFFYMSKKRPFLRWKRGKGILEKNGPQMMPLHARGIRK
;
A
#
# COMPACT_ATOMS: atom_id res chain seq x y z
N MET A 1 12.80 -55.39 -79.81
CA MET A 1 11.72 -54.49 -80.27
C MET A 1 10.65 -55.33 -80.95
N LYS A 2 9.56 -55.64 -80.26
CA LYS A 2 8.32 -56.17 -80.83
C LYS A 2 7.15 -55.63 -80.01
N SER A 3 6.11 -55.30 -80.74
CA SER A 3 4.97 -54.47 -80.42
C SER A 3 3.76 -55.29 -79.95
N THR A 4 2.80 -54.56 -79.40
CA THR A 4 1.34 -54.79 -79.45
C THR A 4 0.75 -56.02 -78.75
N MET A 5 -0.20 -55.79 -77.84
CA MET A 5 -1.59 -56.20 -78.09
C MET A 5 -2.56 -55.60 -77.06
N TRP A 6 -3.56 -54.89 -77.58
CA TRP A 6 -4.82 -54.58 -76.89
C TRP A 6 -5.68 -55.83 -76.78
N ARG A 7 -6.49 -55.94 -75.71
CA ARG A 7 -7.82 -56.54 -75.78
C ARG A 7 -8.72 -56.03 -74.66
N THR A 8 -9.89 -55.56 -75.09
CA THR A 8 -11.08 -55.22 -74.31
C THR A 8 -11.84 -56.49 -73.93
N THR A 9 -12.43 -56.58 -72.74
CA THR A 9 -13.66 -57.35 -72.51
C THR A 9 -14.45 -56.82 -71.31
N ARG A 10 -15.77 -56.82 -71.48
CA ARG A 10 -16.83 -56.21 -70.67
C ARG A 10 -17.39 -57.22 -69.64
N TRP A 11 -17.84 -56.67 -68.50
CA TRP A 11 -19.01 -57.03 -67.67
C TRP A 11 -18.95 -58.28 -66.78
N SER A 12 -19.15 -58.09 -65.46
CA SER A 12 -20.40 -58.47 -64.76
C SER A 12 -20.37 -58.09 -63.27
N LEU A 13 -21.50 -57.58 -62.78
CA LEU A 13 -21.83 -57.33 -61.37
C LEU A 13 -21.66 -58.58 -60.51
N LEU A 14 -21.16 -58.40 -59.29
CA LEU A 14 -21.64 -59.13 -58.12
C LEU A 14 -21.55 -58.23 -56.88
N LEU A 15 -22.71 -57.76 -56.46
CA LEU A 15 -22.98 -57.15 -55.16
C LEU A 15 -22.78 -58.21 -54.08
N LEU A 16 -21.77 -58.04 -53.22
CA LEU A 16 -21.68 -58.72 -51.93
C LEU A 16 -21.43 -57.66 -50.86
N GLY A 17 -22.46 -57.43 -50.06
CA GLY A 17 -22.44 -56.52 -48.92
C GLY A 17 -21.43 -56.99 -47.88
N GLY A 18 -20.34 -56.23 -47.75
CA GLY A 18 -19.50 -56.24 -46.56
C GLY A 18 -19.85 -55.00 -45.74
N VAL A 19 -20.66 -55.16 -44.70
CA VAL A 19 -20.75 -54.17 -43.62
C VAL A 19 -19.38 -54.14 -42.95
N VAL A 20 -18.53 -53.21 -43.37
CA VAL A 20 -17.34 -52.83 -42.60
C VAL A 20 -17.85 -52.10 -41.37
N LEU A 21 -18.01 -52.83 -40.27
CA LEU A 21 -18.08 -52.26 -38.93
C LEU A 21 -16.75 -51.53 -38.69
N CYS A 22 -16.71 -50.26 -39.10
CA CYS A 22 -15.68 -49.32 -38.71
C CYS A 22 -15.90 -49.03 -37.23
N TRP A 23 -15.45 -49.95 -36.36
CA TRP A 23 -15.32 -49.65 -34.95
C TRP A 23 -14.41 -48.44 -34.87
N PRO A 24 -14.87 -47.27 -34.36
CA PRO A 24 -13.93 -46.21 -34.09
C PRO A 24 -12.94 -46.79 -33.10
N ALA A 25 -11.69 -46.96 -33.53
CA ALA A 25 -10.59 -47.15 -32.62
C ALA A 25 -10.63 -45.92 -31.71
N LEU A 26 -11.29 -46.06 -30.57
CA LEU A 26 -11.33 -45.06 -29.52
C LEU A 26 -9.87 -44.81 -29.20
N ALA A 27 -9.34 -43.70 -29.71
CA ALA A 27 -8.00 -43.26 -29.40
C ALA A 27 -7.95 -43.10 -27.88
N GLN A 28 -7.45 -44.12 -27.19
CA GLN A 28 -7.36 -44.12 -25.75
C GLN A 28 -6.44 -42.96 -25.39
N ALA A 29 -7.03 -41.91 -24.82
CA ALA A 29 -6.29 -40.71 -24.46
C ALA A 29 -5.08 -41.11 -23.63
N ALA A 30 -3.88 -40.73 -24.07
CA ALA A 30 -2.65 -41.10 -23.37
C ALA A 30 -2.71 -40.63 -21.90
N LEU A 31 -2.04 -41.36 -21.01
CA LEU A 31 -1.88 -40.91 -19.63
C LEU A 31 -1.14 -39.56 -19.64
N GLN A 32 -1.68 -38.59 -18.93
CA GLN A 32 -1.12 -37.25 -18.76
C GLN A 32 -1.08 -36.91 -17.28
N VAL A 33 -0.13 -36.04 -16.90
CA VAL A 33 0.02 -35.58 -15.52
C VAL A 33 0.31 -34.09 -15.48
N LYS A 34 -0.29 -33.41 -14.53
CA LYS A 34 0.01 -32.03 -14.18
C LYS A 34 0.61 -31.99 -12.78
N VAL A 35 1.75 -31.33 -12.63
CA VAL A 35 2.42 -31.16 -11.33
C VAL A 35 2.29 -29.71 -10.89
N LEU A 36 1.76 -29.50 -9.68
CA LEU A 36 1.60 -28.19 -9.06
C LEU A 36 2.41 -28.09 -7.76
N PRO A 37 2.93 -26.91 -7.41
CA PRO A 37 2.94 -25.68 -8.21
C PRO A 37 3.97 -25.72 -9.36
N GLU A 38 3.77 -24.90 -10.39
CA GLU A 38 4.60 -24.91 -11.61
C GLU A 38 5.85 -24.00 -11.54
N HIS A 39 5.85 -23.00 -10.64
CA HIS A 39 6.85 -21.93 -10.67
C HIS A 39 7.48 -21.65 -9.33
N PHE A 40 6.67 -21.51 -8.29
CA PHE A 40 7.10 -21.07 -6.98
C PHE A 40 6.56 -21.97 -5.88
N LEU A 41 7.38 -22.24 -4.87
CA LEU A 41 6.98 -22.89 -3.63
C LEU A 41 7.09 -21.89 -2.48
N ARG A 42 5.99 -21.68 -1.76
CA ARG A 42 5.98 -20.99 -0.47
C ARG A 42 6.30 -21.97 0.65
N ARG A 43 6.46 -21.44 1.85
CA ARG A 43 6.79 -22.21 3.04
C ARG A 43 5.71 -23.27 3.30
N PHE A 44 6.11 -24.54 3.32
CA PHE A 44 5.25 -25.71 3.51
C PHE A 44 4.22 -25.97 2.41
N ASP A 45 4.32 -25.33 1.24
CA ASP A 45 3.40 -25.64 0.14
C ASP A 45 3.49 -27.14 -0.21
N PRO A 46 2.35 -27.85 -0.28
CA PRO A 46 2.32 -29.21 -0.77
C PRO A 46 2.61 -29.23 -2.28
N VAL A 47 3.07 -30.38 -2.75
CA VAL A 47 3.29 -30.62 -4.19
C VAL A 47 2.35 -31.72 -4.63
N THR A 48 1.56 -31.46 -5.67
CA THR A 48 0.57 -32.41 -6.18
C THR A 48 0.91 -32.85 -7.59
N ALA A 49 0.68 -34.12 -7.88
CA ALA A 49 0.70 -34.70 -9.22
C ALA A 49 -0.71 -35.24 -9.53
N THR A 50 -1.43 -34.55 -10.40
CA THR A 50 -2.79 -34.91 -10.82
C THR A 50 -2.74 -35.57 -12.19
N PHE A 51 -3.19 -36.80 -12.27
CA PHE A 51 -3.26 -37.63 -13.47
C PHE A 51 -4.65 -37.51 -14.11
N ASN A 52 -4.72 -37.58 -15.45
CA ASN A 52 -6.03 -37.60 -16.15
C ASN A 52 -6.79 -38.94 -15.98
N LYS A 53 -6.08 -40.02 -15.61
CA LYS A 53 -6.61 -41.37 -15.38
C LYS A 53 -6.23 -41.89 -13.98
N ALA A 54 -6.96 -42.89 -13.49
CA ALA A 54 -6.71 -43.49 -12.18
C ALA A 54 -5.36 -44.22 -12.16
N VAL A 55 -4.47 -43.81 -11.25
CA VAL A 55 -3.14 -44.39 -11.01
C VAL A 55 -3.04 -44.96 -9.61
N GLY A 56 -3.58 -44.25 -8.62
CA GLY A 56 -3.54 -44.61 -7.21
C GLY A 56 -4.73 -45.45 -6.74
N PRO A 57 -4.78 -45.76 -5.43
CA PRO A 57 -5.88 -46.49 -4.80
C PRO A 57 -7.22 -45.78 -4.98
N GLN A 58 -8.30 -46.55 -5.09
CA GLN A 58 -9.64 -46.00 -5.35
C GLN A 58 -10.09 -44.98 -4.28
N ASN A 59 -9.78 -45.26 -3.01
CA ASN A 59 -10.18 -44.45 -1.86
C ASN A 59 -9.07 -43.49 -1.39
N GLY A 60 -7.96 -43.37 -2.14
CA GLY A 60 -6.76 -42.67 -1.69
C GLY A 60 -6.08 -43.36 -0.50
N GLY A 61 -5.29 -42.61 0.27
CA GLY A 61 -4.60 -43.11 1.47
C GLY A 61 -3.11 -42.76 1.52
N ALA A 62 -2.45 -43.12 2.62
CA ALA A 62 -1.01 -42.94 2.77
C ALA A 62 -0.25 -43.75 1.70
N GLU A 63 0.88 -43.22 1.24
CA GLU A 63 1.75 -43.88 0.24
C GLU A 63 3.19 -43.86 0.73
N ASP A 64 3.71 -45.03 1.12
CA ASP A 64 5.05 -45.14 1.70
C ASP A 64 6.16 -45.03 0.66
N ARG A 65 5.84 -45.28 -0.62
CA ARG A 65 6.83 -45.25 -1.71
C ARG A 65 6.36 -44.32 -2.83
N GLY A 66 5.99 -43.10 -2.45
CA GLY A 66 5.47 -42.10 -3.38
C GLY A 66 6.50 -41.59 -4.39
N GLU A 67 7.80 -41.76 -4.11
CA GLU A 67 8.90 -41.48 -5.03
C GLU A 67 8.88 -42.32 -6.31
N ARG A 68 8.09 -43.41 -6.34
CA ARG A 68 7.77 -44.16 -7.56
C ARG A 68 6.98 -43.34 -8.57
N TYR A 69 6.11 -42.47 -8.07
CA TYR A 69 5.17 -41.67 -8.86
C TYR A 69 5.66 -40.22 -9.00
N LEU A 70 6.21 -39.64 -7.94
CA LEU A 70 6.66 -38.25 -7.91
C LEU A 70 8.02 -38.16 -7.20
N ARG A 71 9.09 -37.94 -7.97
CA ARG A 71 10.46 -37.78 -7.45
C ARG A 71 10.77 -36.32 -7.18
N ILE A 72 11.39 -36.05 -6.04
CA ILE A 72 11.82 -34.72 -5.59
C ILE A 72 13.35 -34.65 -5.57
N ARG A 73 13.93 -33.60 -6.14
CA ARG A 73 15.39 -33.33 -6.09
C ARG A 73 15.69 -31.89 -5.70
N PRO A 74 16.59 -31.63 -4.73
CA PRO A 74 17.22 -32.62 -3.84
C PRO A 74 16.18 -33.37 -2.99
N SER A 75 16.56 -34.54 -2.46
CA SER A 75 15.67 -35.30 -1.58
C SER A 75 15.25 -34.42 -0.40
N PHE A 76 13.97 -34.48 -0.03
CA PHE A 76 13.40 -33.60 0.98
C PHE A 76 12.42 -34.36 1.88
N PRO A 77 12.47 -34.16 3.22
CA PRO A 77 11.64 -34.92 4.14
C PRO A 77 10.16 -34.52 4.03
N GLY A 78 9.29 -35.51 4.05
CA GLY A 78 7.83 -35.35 3.95
C GLY A 78 7.13 -36.68 3.80
N ALA A 79 5.82 -36.63 3.60
CA ALA A 79 4.98 -37.81 3.41
C ALA A 79 4.18 -37.69 2.12
N TYR A 80 3.97 -38.84 1.46
CA TYR A 80 3.08 -38.91 0.30
C TYR A 80 1.72 -39.46 0.71
N ARG A 81 0.68 -38.93 0.07
CA ARG A 81 -0.70 -39.35 0.28
C ARG A 81 -1.48 -39.20 -1.01
N TRP A 82 -2.19 -40.25 -1.41
CA TRP A 82 -3.22 -40.16 -2.42
C TRP A 82 -4.44 -39.46 -1.84
N LEU A 83 -4.83 -38.33 -2.43
CA LEU A 83 -6.05 -37.62 -2.10
C LEU A 83 -7.28 -38.33 -2.70
N ASP A 84 -7.08 -38.90 -3.89
CA ASP A 84 -8.03 -39.72 -4.63
C ASP A 84 -7.24 -40.66 -5.56
N SER A 85 -7.94 -41.43 -6.41
CA SER A 85 -7.29 -42.36 -7.36
C SER A 85 -6.42 -41.70 -8.45
N LYS A 86 -6.47 -40.38 -8.59
CA LYS A 86 -5.81 -39.59 -9.65
C LYS A 86 -4.83 -38.54 -9.11
N THR A 87 -4.80 -38.28 -7.81
CA THR A 87 -4.06 -37.15 -7.25
C THR A 87 -3.17 -37.61 -6.12
N LEU A 88 -1.85 -37.59 -6.37
CA LEU A 88 -0.84 -37.81 -5.35
C LEU A 88 -0.38 -36.46 -4.80
N GLU A 89 -0.36 -36.32 -3.48
CA GLU A 89 0.18 -35.17 -2.78
C GLU A 89 1.43 -35.55 -1.99
N PHE A 90 2.44 -34.70 -2.05
CA PHE A 90 3.57 -34.70 -1.14
C PHE A 90 3.44 -33.52 -0.17
N ARG A 91 3.43 -33.81 1.14
CA ARG A 91 3.46 -32.81 2.20
C ARG A 91 4.85 -32.74 2.82
N PRO A 92 5.55 -31.60 2.74
CA PRO A 92 6.87 -31.46 3.35
C PRO A 92 6.78 -31.49 4.88
N ALA A 93 7.65 -32.25 5.53
CA ALA A 93 7.74 -32.31 7.00
C ALA A 93 8.53 -31.14 7.59
N LYS A 94 9.35 -30.47 6.77
CA LYS A 94 10.12 -29.27 7.14
C LYS A 94 9.85 -28.14 6.15
N ALA A 95 10.11 -26.90 6.54
CA ALA A 95 9.97 -25.77 5.62
C ALA A 95 10.94 -25.92 4.45
N TRP A 96 10.45 -25.73 3.22
CA TRP A 96 11.32 -25.67 2.04
C TRP A 96 12.46 -24.66 2.27
N PRO A 97 13.71 -25.01 1.91
CA PRO A 97 14.85 -24.11 2.09
C PRO A 97 14.63 -22.86 1.23
N ALA A 98 14.93 -21.67 1.74
CA ALA A 98 14.68 -20.43 1.01
C ALA A 98 15.57 -20.34 -0.25
N LEU A 99 15.04 -19.74 -1.34
CA LEU A 99 15.78 -19.45 -2.57
C LEU A 99 16.49 -20.64 -3.23
N SER A 100 15.94 -21.83 -3.02
CA SER A 100 16.44 -23.08 -3.55
C SER A 100 15.70 -23.47 -4.82
N ARG A 101 16.38 -24.23 -5.69
CA ARG A 101 15.78 -24.82 -6.88
C ARG A 101 15.36 -26.25 -6.56
N MET A 102 14.06 -26.53 -6.69
CA MET A 102 13.50 -27.87 -6.50
C MET A 102 13.05 -28.42 -7.85
N SER A 103 13.37 -29.68 -8.12
CA SER A 103 12.93 -30.40 -9.30
C SER A 103 11.95 -31.49 -8.90
N PHE A 104 10.76 -31.47 -9.49
CA PHE A 104 9.74 -32.49 -9.36
C PHE A 104 9.64 -33.25 -10.66
N SER A 105 9.64 -34.57 -10.60
CA SER A 105 9.52 -35.38 -11.82
C SER A 105 8.64 -36.60 -11.65
N VAL A 106 7.74 -36.79 -12.60
CA VAL A 106 6.90 -37.98 -12.74
C VAL A 106 7.54 -38.86 -13.82
N PRO A 107 8.09 -40.03 -13.47
CA PRO A 107 8.77 -40.90 -14.42
C PRO A 107 7.85 -41.44 -15.51
N ARG A 108 8.38 -41.65 -16.73
CA ARG A 108 7.61 -42.22 -17.86
C ARG A 108 7.02 -43.62 -17.60
N TYR A 109 7.59 -44.38 -16.67
CA TYR A 109 7.13 -45.74 -16.38
C TYR A 109 5.86 -45.80 -15.52
N VAL A 110 5.37 -44.65 -15.01
CA VAL A 110 4.10 -44.60 -14.27
C VAL A 110 2.96 -45.06 -15.18
N LYS A 111 2.14 -45.97 -14.66
CA LYS A 111 1.08 -46.68 -15.38
C LYS A 111 -0.26 -46.43 -14.70
N ALA A 112 -1.30 -46.17 -15.50
CA ALA A 112 -2.68 -46.12 -15.03
C ALA A 112 -3.19 -47.53 -14.72
N ARG A 113 -4.22 -47.65 -13.87
CA ARG A 113 -4.90 -48.92 -13.57
C ARG A 113 -5.42 -49.61 -14.84
N SER A 114 -5.83 -48.83 -15.83
CA SER A 114 -6.34 -49.29 -17.13
C SER A 114 -5.26 -49.77 -18.11
N GLY A 115 -3.96 -49.61 -17.81
CA GLY A 115 -2.88 -50.16 -18.66
C GLY A 115 -1.93 -49.12 -19.24
N GLU A 116 -2.39 -47.90 -19.45
CA GLU A 116 -1.67 -46.88 -20.21
C GLU A 116 -0.50 -46.31 -19.41
N ARG A 117 0.60 -46.01 -20.11
CA ARG A 117 1.81 -45.43 -19.54
C ARG A 117 1.95 -43.97 -19.92
N LEU A 118 2.67 -43.22 -19.09
CA LEU A 118 3.04 -41.85 -19.39
C LEU A 118 4.04 -41.82 -20.56
N GLY A 119 3.73 -41.11 -21.65
CA GLY A 119 4.58 -41.12 -22.86
C GLY A 119 5.99 -40.55 -22.65
N ARG A 120 6.20 -39.70 -21.64
CA ARG A 120 7.50 -39.09 -21.32
C ARG A 120 7.60 -38.75 -19.84
N THR A 121 8.82 -38.61 -19.34
CA THR A 121 9.01 -38.06 -17.99
C THR A 121 8.58 -36.59 -17.97
N VAL A 122 7.64 -36.25 -17.09
CA VAL A 122 7.24 -34.87 -16.86
C VAL A 122 8.11 -34.31 -15.74
N ARG A 123 8.84 -33.22 -16.02
CA ARG A 123 9.69 -32.54 -15.05
C ARG A 123 9.26 -31.09 -14.90
N VAL A 124 9.08 -30.66 -13.65
CA VAL A 124 8.78 -29.28 -13.27
C VAL A 124 9.90 -28.78 -12.37
N ILE A 125 10.45 -27.62 -12.69
CA ILE A 125 11.48 -26.96 -11.87
C ILE A 125 10.85 -25.73 -11.25
N VAL A 126 10.83 -25.69 -9.93
CA VAL A 126 10.31 -24.55 -9.18
C VAL A 126 11.41 -23.91 -8.35
N ARG A 127 11.18 -22.66 -7.96
CA ARG A 127 12.01 -21.93 -7.02
C ARG A 127 11.26 -21.73 -5.71
N THR A 128 11.91 -21.99 -4.59
CA THR A 128 11.32 -21.68 -3.29
C THR A 128 11.48 -20.20 -3.00
N LEU A 129 10.45 -19.61 -2.41
CA LEU A 129 10.43 -18.19 -2.09
C LEU A 129 11.17 -17.90 -0.78
N LEU A 130 11.73 -16.70 -0.66
CA LEU A 130 11.97 -16.10 0.64
C LEU A 130 10.63 -15.97 1.39
N PRO A 131 10.60 -16.26 2.69
CA PRO A 131 9.45 -15.92 3.49
C PRO A 131 9.33 -14.39 3.58
N LYS A 132 8.09 -13.89 3.59
CA LYS A 132 7.82 -12.49 3.95
C LYS A 132 8.17 -12.25 5.43
N PRO A 133 8.57 -11.02 5.81
CA PRO A 133 8.71 -10.68 7.21
C PRO A 133 7.35 -10.79 7.93
N VAL A 134 7.37 -11.30 9.15
CA VAL A 134 6.21 -11.35 10.05
C VAL A 134 5.98 -10.01 10.75
N ARG A 135 7.03 -9.20 10.90
CA ARG A 135 6.96 -7.85 11.47
C ARG A 135 8.02 -6.95 10.86
N MET A 136 7.72 -5.66 10.78
CA MET A 136 8.65 -4.60 10.41
C MET A 136 8.57 -3.48 11.44
N LEU A 137 9.71 -2.91 11.85
CA LEU A 137 9.78 -1.67 12.61
C LEU A 137 10.64 -0.63 11.84
N PRO A 138 10.19 0.61 11.65
CA PRO A 138 8.88 1.16 12.02
C PRO A 138 7.72 0.39 11.40
N ALA A 139 6.59 0.30 12.11
CA ALA A 139 5.44 -0.47 11.67
C ALA A 139 4.95 -0.01 10.28
N VAL A 140 4.46 -0.96 9.47
CA VAL A 140 3.88 -0.65 8.16
C VAL A 140 2.72 0.34 8.34
N GLY A 141 2.68 1.37 7.51
CA GLY A 141 1.70 2.45 7.56
C GLY A 141 2.00 3.53 8.60
N SER A 142 3.02 3.37 9.44
CA SER A 142 3.41 4.37 10.44
C SER A 142 3.76 5.71 9.77
N ARG A 143 3.48 6.80 10.48
CA ARG A 143 3.69 8.16 9.99
C ARG A 143 4.53 8.94 10.98
N ASP A 144 5.24 9.93 10.45
CA ASP A 144 5.99 10.89 11.25
C ASP A 144 7.11 10.27 12.09
N VAL A 145 7.75 9.22 11.54
CA VAL A 145 8.84 8.51 12.22
C VAL A 145 10.09 9.38 12.28
N LYS A 146 10.61 9.61 13.50
CA LYS A 146 11.76 10.47 13.76
C LYS A 146 13.09 9.72 13.65
N ASP A 147 14.13 10.44 13.24
CA ASP A 147 15.55 10.01 13.18
C ASP A 147 15.75 8.54 12.77
N VAL A 148 15.22 8.17 11.60
CA VAL A 148 15.24 6.77 11.17
C VAL A 148 16.64 6.37 10.74
N ARG A 149 17.36 5.70 11.64
CA ARG A 149 18.71 5.14 11.40
C ARG A 149 18.71 3.62 11.20
N LYS A 150 17.61 2.96 11.58
CA LYS A 150 17.45 1.52 11.42
C LYS A 150 16.04 1.15 10.99
N ILE A 151 15.93 0.05 10.25
CA ILE A 151 14.69 -0.67 10.02
C ILE A 151 14.90 -2.11 10.49
N GLN A 152 13.98 -2.63 11.28
CA GLN A 152 13.97 -4.01 11.73
C GLN A 152 12.99 -4.82 10.88
N LEU A 153 13.40 -6.03 10.50
CA LEU A 153 12.57 -7.03 9.84
C LEU A 153 12.67 -8.34 10.61
N ASP A 154 11.52 -8.86 11.05
CA ASP A 154 11.45 -10.14 11.75
C ASP A 154 10.93 -11.21 10.82
N PHE A 155 11.57 -12.37 10.82
CA PHE A 155 11.21 -13.53 10.01
C PHE A 155 10.93 -14.74 10.88
N SER A 156 10.12 -15.65 10.35
CA SER A 156 9.74 -16.91 11.01
C SER A 156 10.77 -18.02 10.87
N GLN A 157 11.94 -17.73 10.30
CA GLN A 157 13.09 -18.62 10.11
C GLN A 157 14.37 -17.81 9.90
N ILE A 158 15.50 -18.43 10.19
CA ILE A 158 16.82 -17.89 9.87
C ILE A 158 17.01 -17.92 8.35
N LEU A 159 17.48 -16.79 7.80
CA LEU A 159 17.79 -16.58 6.39
C LEU A 159 19.28 -16.26 6.20
N PRO A 160 19.88 -16.69 5.08
CA PRO A 160 21.24 -16.29 4.73
C PRO A 160 21.33 -14.78 4.49
N GLU A 161 22.13 -14.06 5.29
CA GLU A 161 22.24 -12.60 5.24
C GLU A 161 22.63 -12.07 3.86
N ARG A 162 23.55 -12.74 3.17
CA ARG A 162 23.99 -12.37 1.82
C ARG A 162 22.82 -12.36 0.83
N LEU A 163 21.98 -13.38 0.86
CA LEU A 163 20.84 -13.50 -0.05
C LEU A 163 19.73 -12.52 0.31
N LEU A 164 19.45 -12.34 1.61
CA LEU A 164 18.48 -11.36 2.08
C LEU A 164 18.91 -9.93 1.70
N LYS A 165 20.20 -9.60 1.83
CA LYS A 165 20.74 -8.30 1.41
C LYS A 165 20.57 -8.06 -0.10
N GLN A 166 20.73 -9.08 -0.94
CA GLN A 166 20.53 -8.99 -2.39
C GLN A 166 19.07 -8.80 -2.80
N ALA A 167 18.14 -9.38 -2.02
CA ALA A 167 16.71 -9.29 -2.27
C ALA A 167 16.06 -7.99 -1.75
N LEU A 168 16.74 -7.28 -0.85
CA LEU A 168 16.24 -6.05 -0.22
C LEU A 168 16.59 -4.81 -1.02
N ARG A 169 15.59 -3.94 -1.18
CA ARG A 169 15.75 -2.57 -1.69
C ARG A 169 14.99 -1.61 -0.80
N VAL A 170 15.49 -0.38 -0.70
CA VAL A 170 14.82 0.69 0.04
C VAL A 170 14.59 1.84 -0.92
N GLU A 171 13.33 2.07 -1.26
CA GLU A 171 12.89 3.19 -2.07
C GLU A 171 12.58 4.40 -1.18
N LEU A 172 13.01 5.56 -1.63
CA LEU A 172 12.67 6.87 -1.08
C LEU A 172 11.85 7.65 -2.10
N ARG A 173 10.69 8.11 -1.66
CA ARG A 173 9.83 9.00 -2.44
C ARG A 173 9.52 10.27 -1.64
N PRO A 174 9.92 11.47 -2.11
CA PRO A 174 9.57 12.71 -1.43
C PRO A 174 8.07 12.86 -1.31
N SER A 175 7.62 13.28 -0.13
CA SER A 175 6.19 13.43 0.16
C SER A 175 5.58 14.61 -0.60
N PRO A 176 4.25 14.59 -0.87
CA PRO A 176 3.59 15.68 -1.57
C PRO A 176 3.86 17.06 -0.94
N GLY A 177 4.31 17.98 -1.79
CA GLY A 177 4.70 19.34 -1.43
C GLY A 177 6.18 19.52 -1.12
N VAL A 178 6.98 18.47 -0.97
CA VAL A 178 8.45 18.66 -0.84
C VAL A 178 9.06 18.89 -2.24
N LYS A 179 10.21 19.57 -2.33
CA LYS A 179 10.97 19.64 -3.60
C LYS A 179 11.30 18.21 -4.08
N GLY A 180 11.10 17.92 -5.36
CA GLY A 180 11.23 16.57 -5.91
C GLY A 180 10.03 15.65 -5.63
N ALA A 181 8.87 16.19 -5.24
CA ALA A 181 7.66 15.40 -5.03
C ALA A 181 7.33 14.55 -6.27
N GLY A 182 7.27 13.23 -6.08
CA GLY A 182 6.99 12.28 -7.17
C GLY A 182 8.23 11.56 -7.68
N GLU A 183 9.42 12.12 -7.51
CA GLU A 183 10.68 11.46 -7.85
C GLU A 183 10.87 10.20 -7.00
N ARG A 184 11.39 9.14 -7.62
CA ARG A 184 11.73 7.90 -6.93
C ARG A 184 13.23 7.74 -6.95
N SER A 185 13.80 7.43 -5.78
CA SER A 185 15.21 7.09 -5.66
C SER A 185 15.37 5.84 -4.80
N PHE A 186 16.45 5.10 -4.99
CA PHE A 186 16.78 3.93 -4.18
C PHE A 186 18.02 4.22 -3.35
N ILE A 187 18.01 3.80 -2.09
CA ILE A 187 19.19 3.89 -1.24
C ILE A 187 20.21 2.85 -1.72
N PRO A 188 21.44 3.27 -2.10
CA PRO A 188 22.47 2.35 -2.54
C PRO A 188 22.78 1.29 -1.46
N SER A 189 23.04 0.05 -1.87
CA SER A 189 23.39 -1.06 -0.97
C SER A 189 24.68 -0.85 -0.18
N SER A 190 25.51 0.12 -0.58
CA SER A 190 26.70 0.59 0.14
C SER A 190 26.38 1.53 1.31
N SER A 191 25.20 2.18 1.30
CA SER A 191 24.79 3.16 2.31
C SER A 191 24.06 2.53 3.51
N TRP A 192 23.99 1.20 3.56
CA TRP A 192 23.42 0.47 4.69
C TRP A 192 24.02 -0.92 4.82
N ARG A 193 23.93 -1.46 6.04
CA ARG A 193 24.39 -2.81 6.39
C ARG A 193 23.22 -3.62 6.93
N LEU A 194 23.21 -4.91 6.63
CA LEU A 194 22.28 -5.86 7.24
C LEU A 194 23.02 -6.55 8.39
N LYS A 195 22.41 -6.64 9.56
CA LYS A 195 22.93 -7.39 10.70
C LYS A 195 21.81 -8.24 11.28
N ARG A 196 22.03 -9.55 11.41
CA ARG A 196 21.16 -10.38 12.23
C ARG A 196 21.39 -10.07 13.71
N VAL A 197 20.32 -9.87 14.46
CA VAL A 197 20.35 -9.77 15.91
C VAL A 197 20.19 -11.20 16.45
N SER A 198 21.17 -11.67 17.23
CA SER A 198 21.12 -13.01 17.80
C SER A 198 20.04 -13.08 18.87
N SER A 199 19.00 -13.91 18.67
CA SER A 199 18.19 -14.39 19.77
C SER A 199 18.69 -15.77 20.19
N VAL A 200 19.04 -15.92 21.47
CA VAL A 200 19.56 -17.16 22.08
C VAL A 200 18.52 -18.29 22.04
N ALA A 201 17.27 -17.97 21.74
CA ALA A 201 16.19 -18.94 21.56
C ALA A 201 15.35 -18.63 20.32
N SER A 202 14.86 -19.70 19.68
CA SER A 202 13.83 -19.78 18.64
C SER A 202 14.27 -19.78 17.18
N SER A 203 13.50 -20.54 16.39
CA SER A 203 13.49 -20.58 14.93
C SER A 203 13.05 -19.27 14.28
N LYS A 204 13.02 -18.14 14.99
CA LYS A 204 12.73 -16.80 14.44
C LYS A 204 14.04 -16.04 14.28
N ALA A 205 14.06 -15.08 13.37
CA ALA A 205 15.26 -14.28 13.11
C ALA A 205 14.91 -12.81 12.95
N GLU A 206 15.63 -11.96 13.68
CA GLU A 206 15.55 -10.51 13.60
C GLU A 206 16.72 -9.98 12.77
N TYR A 207 16.43 -9.11 11.80
CA TYR A 207 17.42 -8.44 10.98
C TYR A 207 17.27 -6.93 11.06
N LEU A 208 18.38 -6.24 11.30
CA LEU A 208 18.47 -4.79 11.29
C LEU A 208 19.14 -4.31 10.00
N LEU A 209 18.43 -3.47 9.26
CA LEU A 209 18.97 -2.63 8.21
C LEU A 209 19.47 -1.35 8.87
N LEU A 210 20.79 -1.20 9.00
CA LEU A 210 21.45 -0.07 9.65
C LEU A 210 21.95 0.90 8.58
N PHE A 211 21.43 2.12 8.57
CA PHE A 211 21.83 3.16 7.61
C PHE A 211 23.04 3.94 8.12
N THR A 212 23.96 4.29 7.22
CA THR A 212 25.15 5.10 7.56
C THR A 212 24.79 6.54 7.94
N LYS A 213 23.74 7.08 7.33
CA LYS A 213 23.14 8.38 7.67
C LYS A 213 21.65 8.19 7.97
N PRO A 214 21.04 9.02 8.83
CA PRO A 214 19.59 9.02 9.01
C PRO A 214 18.86 9.19 7.68
N LEU A 215 17.75 8.47 7.52
CA LEU A 215 16.89 8.65 6.36
C LEU A 215 16.37 10.09 6.30
N PRO A 216 16.21 10.66 5.08
CA PRO A 216 15.76 12.02 4.94
C PRO A 216 14.33 12.18 5.48
N LYS A 217 14.10 13.32 6.11
CA LYS A 217 12.77 13.74 6.57
C LYS A 217 11.84 13.94 5.37
N ALA A 218 10.53 13.90 5.60
CA ALA A 218 9.51 14.18 4.59
C ALA A 218 9.45 13.19 3.41
N HIS A 219 9.80 11.91 3.63
CA HIS A 219 9.78 10.88 2.60
C HIS A 219 8.80 9.76 2.97
N LYS A 220 8.15 9.19 1.96
CA LYS A 220 7.65 7.82 2.03
C LYS A 220 8.85 6.90 1.81
N VAL A 221 9.09 6.02 2.77
CA VAL A 221 10.11 4.97 2.67
C VAL A 221 9.38 3.68 2.38
N THR A 222 9.77 2.97 1.32
CA THR A 222 9.24 1.65 0.99
C THR A 222 10.38 0.65 1.02
N VAL A 223 10.27 -0.35 1.89
CA VAL A 223 11.14 -1.51 1.89
C VAL A 223 10.54 -2.54 0.95
N GLN A 224 11.31 -2.91 -0.06
CA GLN A 224 10.97 -3.90 -1.07
C GLN A 224 11.79 -5.15 -0.82
N LEU A 225 11.12 -6.31 -0.79
CA LEU A 225 11.75 -7.61 -0.66
C LEU A 225 11.32 -8.50 -1.83
N ASP A 226 12.24 -8.71 -2.76
CA ASP A 226 12.06 -9.67 -3.85
C ASP A 226 11.99 -11.09 -3.25
N LEU A 227 10.80 -11.71 -3.25
CA LEU A 227 10.62 -13.03 -2.63
C LEU A 227 11.25 -14.15 -3.47
N ALA A 228 11.62 -13.87 -4.71
CA ALA A 228 12.39 -14.78 -5.56
C ALA A 228 13.58 -14.05 -6.17
N LEU A 229 14.75 -14.69 -6.19
CA LEU A 229 15.90 -14.18 -6.93
C LEU A 229 15.80 -14.61 -8.40
N ARG A 230 15.72 -13.63 -9.32
CA ARG A 230 15.78 -13.78 -10.80
C ARG A 230 14.95 -14.94 -11.38
N ALA A 231 13.81 -14.62 -12.00
CA ALA A 231 12.97 -15.58 -12.71
C ALA A 231 12.63 -15.13 -14.14
N GLY A 232 13.65 -14.99 -15.00
CA GLY A 232 13.44 -14.70 -16.43
C GLY A 232 12.49 -13.53 -16.69
N LYS A 233 11.66 -13.63 -17.73
CA LYS A 233 10.66 -12.61 -18.12
C LYS A 233 9.39 -12.57 -17.24
N LYS A 234 9.37 -13.19 -16.06
CA LYS A 234 8.18 -13.25 -15.19
C LYS A 234 8.26 -12.22 -14.07
N THR A 235 7.13 -11.58 -13.77
CA THR A 235 6.97 -10.73 -12.60
C THR A 235 7.28 -11.53 -11.33
N LEU A 236 8.23 -11.05 -10.54
CA LEU A 236 8.63 -11.71 -9.31
C LEU A 236 7.64 -11.39 -8.19
N PRO A 237 7.33 -12.37 -7.32
CA PRO A 237 6.58 -12.07 -6.11
C PRO A 237 7.37 -11.07 -5.25
N LEU A 238 6.72 -9.97 -4.88
CA LEU A 238 7.30 -8.85 -4.15
C LEU A 238 6.52 -8.66 -2.85
N TRP A 239 7.24 -8.45 -1.75
CA TRP A 239 6.66 -7.90 -0.53
C TRP A 239 7.08 -6.45 -0.37
N GLU A 240 6.14 -5.61 0.07
CA GLU A 240 6.40 -4.20 0.37
C GLU A 240 5.91 -3.81 1.77
N GLY A 241 6.75 -3.10 2.51
CA GLY A 241 6.40 -2.43 3.75
C GLY A 241 6.77 -0.96 3.66
N SER A 242 5.83 -0.05 3.94
CA SER A 242 6.11 1.39 3.82
C SER A 242 5.70 2.19 5.05
N PHE A 243 6.43 3.28 5.31
CA PHE A 243 6.15 4.24 6.36
C PHE A 243 6.53 5.65 5.91
N PHE A 244 6.16 6.67 6.68
CA PHE A 244 6.53 8.06 6.40
C PHE A 244 7.49 8.59 7.48
N THR A 245 8.64 9.11 7.06
CA THR A 245 9.56 9.81 7.95
C THR A 245 8.95 11.13 8.42
N GLN A 246 9.57 11.73 9.45
CA GLN A 246 9.12 12.97 10.07
C GLN A 246 8.80 14.03 9.02
N MET A 247 7.56 14.53 9.01
CA MET A 247 7.13 15.56 8.06
C MET A 247 7.68 16.93 8.48
N PRO A 248 7.88 17.88 7.54
CA PRO A 248 8.32 19.20 7.89
C PRO A 248 7.21 19.93 8.67
N PHE A 249 7.60 20.63 9.73
CA PHE A 249 6.70 21.55 10.41
C PHE A 249 6.42 22.75 9.50
N ARG A 250 5.18 22.89 9.02
CA ARG A 250 4.78 23.91 8.05
C ARG A 250 3.36 24.39 8.30
N LEU A 251 3.07 25.60 7.82
CA LEU A 251 1.71 26.09 7.69
C LEU A 251 1.03 25.37 6.51
N ARG A 252 -0.11 24.73 6.75
CA ARG A 252 -0.83 23.95 5.72
C ARG A 252 -1.96 24.72 5.07
N ARG A 253 -2.70 25.49 5.85
CA ARG A 253 -3.89 26.22 5.37
C ARG A 253 -4.27 27.35 6.31
N VAL A 254 -4.98 28.32 5.77
CA VAL A 254 -5.77 29.29 6.53
C VAL A 254 -7.23 28.88 6.44
N ARG A 255 -7.92 28.88 7.58
CA ARG A 255 -9.33 28.49 7.65
C ARG A 255 -10.15 29.58 8.32
N CYS A 256 -11.35 29.79 7.79
CA CYS A 256 -12.43 30.51 8.44
C CYS A 256 -13.70 29.68 8.31
N GLN A 257 -14.31 29.32 9.44
CA GLN A 257 -15.48 28.42 9.46
C GLN A 257 -15.28 27.16 8.60
N ARG A 258 -16.14 26.93 7.60
CA ARG A 258 -16.07 25.79 6.66
C ARG A 258 -15.16 26.04 5.45
N GLN A 259 -14.74 27.28 5.22
CA GLN A 259 -13.88 27.64 4.09
C GLN A 259 -12.39 27.57 4.48
N SER A 260 -11.55 27.10 3.56
CA SER A 260 -10.10 27.11 3.76
C SER A 260 -9.32 27.29 2.48
N VAL A 261 -8.16 27.90 2.60
CA VAL A 261 -7.19 28.04 1.52
C VAL A 261 -5.93 27.29 1.91
N SER A 262 -5.52 26.33 1.09
CA SER A 262 -4.27 25.56 1.26
C SER A 262 -3.07 26.44 0.98
N ILE A 263 -2.14 26.52 1.91
CA ILE A 263 -0.87 27.26 1.82
C ILE A 263 0.16 26.35 1.13
N GLY A 264 0.61 26.76 -0.05
CA GLY A 264 1.62 26.08 -0.84
C GLY A 264 3.05 26.34 -0.34
N TRP A 265 4.05 25.82 -1.05
CA TRP A 265 5.45 26.17 -0.83
C TRP A 265 5.82 27.40 -1.66
N GLY A 266 6.56 28.34 -1.08
CA GLY A 266 7.01 29.56 -1.77
C GLY A 266 6.03 30.73 -1.68
N LYS A 267 6.16 31.67 -2.62
CA LYS A 267 5.32 32.89 -2.69
C LYS A 267 3.98 32.54 -3.34
N SER A 268 2.88 32.82 -2.67
CA SER A 268 1.53 32.69 -3.23
C SER A 268 0.65 33.84 -2.79
N ARG A 269 -0.11 34.41 -3.73
CA ARG A 269 -1.09 35.47 -3.48
C ARG A 269 -2.45 34.96 -3.93
N TYR A 270 -3.37 34.79 -3.00
CA TYR A 270 -4.74 34.43 -3.33
C TYR A 270 -5.50 35.68 -3.77
N SER A 271 -6.36 35.52 -4.78
CA SER A 271 -7.21 36.61 -5.27
C SER A 271 -8.22 37.07 -4.20
N LYS A 272 -8.58 38.36 -4.23
CA LYS A 272 -9.65 38.94 -3.41
C LYS A 272 -10.99 38.23 -3.62
N HIS A 273 -11.27 37.70 -4.82
CA HIS A 273 -12.49 36.95 -5.11
C HIS A 273 -12.58 35.61 -4.36
N ARG A 274 -11.45 35.08 -3.88
CA ARG A 274 -11.38 33.89 -3.03
C ARG A 274 -11.26 34.25 -1.54
N ALA A 275 -11.72 35.44 -1.15
CA ALA A 275 -11.67 35.86 0.24
C ALA A 275 -12.48 34.92 1.13
N LEU A 276 -11.87 34.52 2.24
CA LEU A 276 -12.49 33.65 3.22
C LEU A 276 -13.59 34.40 3.99
N HIS A 277 -14.81 33.89 3.95
CA HIS A 277 -15.95 34.37 4.73
C HIS A 277 -15.89 33.75 6.13
N CYS A 278 -15.56 34.58 7.13
CA CYS A 278 -15.45 34.14 8.53
C CYS A 278 -16.80 34.20 9.27
N GLY A 279 -17.86 34.71 8.64
CA GLY A 279 -19.21 34.73 9.19
C GLY A 279 -19.45 35.84 10.22
N SER A 280 -20.58 35.73 10.94
CA SER A 280 -21.09 36.76 11.86
C SER A 280 -20.90 36.46 13.36
N HIS A 281 -20.32 35.30 13.68
CA HIS A 281 -20.04 34.82 15.04
C HIS A 281 -18.55 35.03 15.39
N ASP A 282 -18.08 34.51 16.54
CA ASP A 282 -16.69 34.64 17.04
C ASP A 282 -15.64 33.85 16.22
N SER A 283 -15.99 33.51 14.98
CA SER A 283 -15.13 32.80 14.03
C SER A 283 -14.09 33.76 13.45
N VAL A 284 -12.83 33.44 13.67
CA VAL A 284 -11.68 34.26 13.25
C VAL A 284 -10.76 33.48 12.29
N PRO A 285 -9.93 34.17 11.49
CA PRO A 285 -8.90 33.50 10.70
C PRO A 285 -8.03 32.62 11.59
N THR A 286 -7.97 31.35 11.23
CA THR A 286 -7.21 30.32 11.95
C THR A 286 -6.14 29.75 11.04
N LEU A 287 -4.88 29.86 11.45
CA LEU A 287 -3.77 29.17 10.81
C LEU A 287 -3.75 27.71 11.27
N VAL A 288 -3.59 26.77 10.33
CA VAL A 288 -3.52 25.33 10.62
C VAL A 288 -2.18 24.79 10.17
N PHE A 289 -1.40 24.30 11.14
CA PHE A 289 -0.06 23.76 10.94
C PHE A 289 -0.09 22.23 10.71
N SER A 290 1.02 21.66 10.24
CA SER A 290 1.18 20.21 10.09
C SER A 290 1.25 19.49 11.44
N ARG A 291 1.74 20.18 12.48
CA ARG A 291 1.97 19.65 13.84
C ARG A 291 1.50 20.63 14.90
N SER A 292 1.48 20.16 16.15
CA SER A 292 1.12 21.00 17.29
C SER A 292 2.23 21.99 17.55
N LEU A 293 1.87 23.19 17.98
CA LEU A 293 2.86 24.20 18.33
C LEU A 293 3.47 23.88 19.70
N GLY A 294 4.78 24.07 19.84
CA GLY A 294 5.46 23.96 21.13
C GLY A 294 5.06 25.10 22.08
N LYS A 295 5.33 24.92 23.37
CA LYS A 295 5.05 25.93 24.41
C LYS A 295 5.87 27.21 24.25
N ASN A 296 7.02 27.14 23.56
CA ASN A 296 8.00 28.23 23.45
C ASN A 296 7.75 29.21 22.27
N ASN A 297 6.49 29.38 21.85
CA ASN A 297 6.10 30.29 20.77
C ASN A 297 5.47 31.64 21.15
N PRO A 298 5.29 32.05 22.43
CA PRO A 298 4.56 33.28 22.72
C PRO A 298 5.28 34.51 22.12
N GLY A 299 4.50 35.44 21.57
CA GLY A 299 4.99 36.64 20.88
C GLY A 299 5.53 36.43 19.46
N LEU A 300 6.05 35.25 19.10
CA LEU A 300 6.46 34.93 17.72
C LEU A 300 5.28 34.80 16.77
N LEU A 301 4.16 34.26 17.25
CA LEU A 301 2.96 34.02 16.42
C LEU A 301 2.29 35.30 15.92
N ARG A 302 2.35 36.39 16.69
CA ARG A 302 1.85 37.69 16.21
C ARG A 302 2.75 38.25 15.09
N ARG A 303 4.07 38.05 15.21
CA ARG A 303 5.05 38.47 14.18
C ARG A 303 4.96 37.64 12.90
N LEU A 304 4.42 36.42 12.98
CA LEU A 304 4.16 35.55 11.82
C LEU A 304 3.17 36.15 10.83
N ILE A 305 2.34 37.11 11.27
CA ILE A 305 1.31 37.69 10.41
C ILE A 305 1.34 39.22 10.43
N ARG A 306 0.88 39.82 9.32
CA ARG A 306 0.42 41.21 9.27
C ARG A 306 -1.00 41.22 8.74
N VAL A 307 -1.87 41.96 9.41
CA VAL A 307 -3.26 42.14 9.00
C VAL A 307 -3.47 43.60 8.62
N SER A 308 -4.01 43.84 7.43
CA SER A 308 -4.41 45.17 6.95
C SER A 308 -5.86 45.17 6.49
N PRO A 309 -6.72 46.10 6.93
CA PRO A 309 -6.47 47.17 7.90
C PRO A 309 -6.09 46.66 9.31
N THR A 310 -5.47 47.52 10.13
CA THR A 310 -5.04 47.16 11.48
C THR A 310 -6.21 46.70 12.35
N VAL A 311 -6.00 45.62 13.11
CA VAL A 311 -7.00 45.06 14.02
C VAL A 311 -6.61 45.36 15.47
N PRO A 312 -7.37 46.20 16.19
CA PRO A 312 -7.07 46.51 17.58
C PRO A 312 -7.16 45.27 18.49
N GLY A 313 -6.22 45.13 19.42
CA GLY A 313 -6.21 44.02 20.39
C GLY A 313 -5.93 42.65 19.77
N LEU A 314 -5.19 42.59 18.65
CA LEU A 314 -4.87 41.34 17.97
C LEU A 314 -3.99 40.43 18.85
N ARG A 315 -4.52 39.25 19.19
CA ARG A 315 -3.86 38.21 19.99
C ARG A 315 -3.91 36.85 19.29
N ALA A 316 -2.89 36.03 19.51
CA ALA A 316 -2.82 34.67 19.00
C ALA A 316 -3.21 33.69 20.10
N GLU A 317 -4.22 32.86 19.84
CA GLU A 317 -4.64 31.78 20.73
C GLU A 317 -4.30 30.43 20.10
N VAL A 318 -3.51 29.62 20.81
CA VAL A 318 -3.00 28.33 20.34
C VAL A 318 -3.90 27.21 20.85
N SER A 319 -4.30 26.32 19.95
CA SER A 319 -5.02 25.09 20.28
C SER A 319 -4.46 23.94 19.42
N GLY A 320 -3.54 23.16 20.00
CA GLY A 320 -2.83 22.08 19.32
C GLY A 320 -2.12 22.57 18.05
N LYS A 321 -2.63 22.18 16.87
CA LYS A 321 -2.08 22.55 15.55
C LYS A 321 -2.65 23.86 14.98
N ARG A 322 -3.49 24.55 15.74
CA ARG A 322 -4.27 25.70 15.27
C ARG A 322 -3.85 26.95 16.03
N VAL A 323 -3.77 28.06 15.31
CA VAL A 323 -3.56 29.40 15.88
C VAL A 323 -4.68 30.30 15.40
N ALA A 324 -5.58 30.67 16.30
CA ALA A 324 -6.66 31.60 16.05
C ALA A 324 -6.19 33.01 16.38
N PHE A 325 -6.41 33.95 15.45
CA PHE A 325 -6.07 35.35 15.69
C PHE A 325 -7.33 36.11 16.09
N LYS A 326 -7.48 36.38 17.39
CA LYS A 326 -8.62 37.12 17.93
C LYS A 326 -8.30 38.60 18.05
N GLY A 327 -9.31 39.45 17.87
CA GLY A 327 -9.18 40.91 17.94
C GLY A 327 -10.49 41.60 17.58
N ARG A 328 -10.48 42.93 17.58
CA ARG A 328 -11.65 43.76 17.25
C ARG A 328 -11.77 43.97 15.74
N TYR A 329 -12.22 42.94 15.03
CA TYR A 329 -12.47 43.01 13.59
C TYR A 329 -13.72 43.84 13.28
N ARG A 330 -13.61 44.74 12.29
CA ARG A 330 -14.74 45.45 11.69
C ARG A 330 -15.46 44.52 10.72
N ARG A 331 -16.77 44.68 10.61
CA ARG A 331 -17.61 43.87 9.70
C ARG A 331 -17.68 44.50 8.33
N ASP A 332 -17.90 43.65 7.33
CA ASP A 332 -17.93 43.98 5.90
C ASP A 332 -16.66 44.72 5.42
N VAL A 333 -15.56 44.57 6.15
CA VAL A 333 -14.25 45.07 5.76
C VAL A 333 -13.44 43.90 5.23
N LEU A 334 -12.89 44.06 4.03
CA LEU A 334 -11.97 43.10 3.45
C LEU A 334 -10.59 43.27 4.08
N TYR A 335 -10.14 42.22 4.76
CA TYR A 335 -8.82 42.16 5.37
C TYR A 335 -7.83 41.38 4.50
N GLN A 336 -6.60 41.88 4.43
CA GLN A 336 -5.44 41.20 3.89
C GLN A 336 -4.61 40.60 5.03
N LEU A 337 -4.55 39.27 5.10
CA LEU A 337 -3.65 38.50 5.96
C LEU A 337 -2.37 38.19 5.19
N THR A 338 -1.27 38.81 5.59
CA THR A 338 0.08 38.52 5.07
C THR A 338 0.82 37.63 6.05
N ILE A 339 1.29 36.47 5.60
CA ILE A 339 2.07 35.52 6.39
C ILE A 339 3.56 35.77 6.10
N LEU A 340 4.31 36.01 7.17
CA LEU A 340 5.73 36.39 7.21
C LEU A 340 6.52 35.32 7.97
N GLY A 341 6.53 34.09 7.46
CA GLY A 341 7.17 32.96 8.17
C GLY A 341 8.68 32.82 7.95
N GLN A 342 9.31 33.67 7.15
CA GLN A 342 10.75 33.59 6.89
C GLN A 342 11.54 34.20 8.07
N GLY A 343 12.51 33.45 8.61
CA GLY A 343 13.38 33.91 9.70
C GLY A 343 12.80 33.82 11.10
N LEU A 344 11.53 33.43 11.27
CA LEU A 344 10.92 33.23 12.58
C LEU A 344 11.16 31.80 13.09
N SER A 345 11.75 31.68 14.28
CA SER A 345 11.98 30.41 14.97
C SER A 345 10.72 29.87 15.66
N VAL A 346 9.59 29.79 14.95
CA VAL A 346 8.39 29.13 15.47
C VAL A 346 8.66 27.62 15.53
N LEU A 347 8.47 27.00 16.68
CA LEU A 347 8.78 25.59 16.93
C LEU A 347 7.51 24.74 17.07
N ASP A 348 7.56 23.49 16.63
CA ASP A 348 6.55 22.51 16.99
C ASP A 348 6.78 21.93 18.40
N ASP A 349 5.89 21.04 18.81
CA ASP A 349 5.96 20.26 20.05
C ASP A 349 7.18 19.33 20.17
N THR A 350 7.96 19.18 19.10
CA THR A 350 9.17 18.37 19.02
C THR A 350 10.45 19.19 18.83
N GLY A 351 10.35 20.52 18.84
CA GLY A 351 11.46 21.44 18.62
C GLY A 351 11.83 21.68 17.15
N GLN A 352 11.05 21.20 16.19
CA GLN A 352 11.28 21.46 14.78
C GLN A 352 10.88 22.89 14.42
N ARG A 353 11.76 23.62 13.72
CA ARG A 353 11.48 24.97 13.21
C ARG A 353 10.47 24.96 12.07
N LEU A 354 9.63 25.99 12.04
CA LEU A 354 8.67 26.25 10.97
C LEU A 354 9.40 26.46 9.65
N GLN A 355 9.18 25.54 8.72
CA GLN A 355 9.66 25.65 7.35
C GLN A 355 8.62 26.38 6.52
N HIS A 356 8.64 27.71 6.60
CA HIS A 356 7.85 28.57 5.73
C HIS A 356 8.79 29.46 4.91
N LYS A 357 8.65 29.41 3.58
CA LYS A 357 9.44 30.21 2.65
C LYS A 357 8.52 31.11 1.84
N GLY A 358 8.90 32.38 1.69
CA GLY A 358 8.18 33.35 0.90
C GLY A 358 7.07 34.07 1.66
N ARG A 359 6.56 35.14 1.05
CA ARG A 359 5.42 35.91 1.53
C ARG A 359 4.14 35.31 0.96
N GLN A 360 3.18 34.98 1.83
CA GLN A 360 1.85 34.52 1.39
C GLN A 360 0.76 35.50 1.80
N VAL A 361 -0.21 35.73 0.91
CA VAL A 361 -1.28 36.71 1.13
C VAL A 361 -2.63 36.06 0.92
N VAL A 362 -3.47 36.09 1.97
CA VAL A 362 -4.84 35.56 1.99
C VAL A 362 -5.80 36.70 2.33
N PHE A 363 -6.95 36.77 1.66
CA PHE A 363 -7.99 37.74 1.98
C PHE A 363 -9.11 37.10 2.80
N PHE A 364 -9.73 37.84 3.71
CA PHE A 364 -10.86 37.38 4.51
C PHE A 364 -11.75 38.55 4.95
N TYR A 365 -12.99 38.27 5.35
CA TYR A 365 -13.91 39.28 5.90
C TYR A 365 -14.85 38.68 6.95
N MET A 366 -15.40 39.56 7.79
CA MET A 366 -16.42 39.24 8.79
C MET A 366 -17.77 39.77 8.32
N SER A 367 -18.80 38.95 8.32
CA SER A 367 -20.11 39.32 7.79
C SER A 367 -20.91 40.09 8.82
N LYS A 368 -21.76 41.02 8.37
CA LYS A 368 -22.81 41.59 9.22
C LYS A 368 -23.61 40.51 9.94
N LYS A 369 -23.87 40.77 11.22
CA LYS A 369 -24.86 40.00 11.99
C LYS A 369 -26.22 40.30 11.36
N ARG A 370 -26.94 39.27 10.90
CA ARG A 370 -28.27 39.43 10.29
C ARG A 370 -29.15 40.27 11.22
N PRO A 371 -29.87 41.27 10.68
CA PRO A 371 -30.86 41.97 11.47
C PRO A 371 -31.92 40.97 11.92
N PHE A 372 -32.47 41.20 13.11
CA PHE A 372 -33.57 40.40 13.60
C PHE A 372 -34.50 41.28 14.42
N LEU A 373 -35.77 40.90 14.40
CA LEU A 373 -36.80 41.36 15.31
C LEU A 373 -37.32 40.12 16.04
N ARG A 374 -37.32 40.15 17.37
CA ARG A 374 -37.91 39.07 18.16
C ARG A 374 -38.70 39.64 19.33
N TRP A 375 -39.73 38.92 19.75
CA TRP A 375 -40.42 39.18 21.00
C TRP A 375 -39.45 38.94 22.17
N LYS A 376 -39.39 39.87 23.13
CA LYS A 376 -38.65 39.66 24.38
C LYS A 376 -39.33 38.62 25.28
N ARG A 377 -40.65 38.47 25.14
CA ARG A 377 -41.51 37.55 25.92
C ARG A 377 -42.48 36.84 24.97
N GLY A 378 -42.78 35.57 25.24
CA GLY A 378 -43.67 34.77 24.37
C GLY A 378 -45.17 35.12 24.48
N LYS A 379 -45.56 35.96 25.45
CA LYS A 379 -46.93 36.45 25.67
C LYS A 379 -46.88 37.89 26.19
N GLY A 380 -47.91 38.69 25.90
CA GLY A 380 -48.07 40.06 26.38
C GLY A 380 -49.55 40.48 26.34
N ILE A 381 -49.93 41.41 27.21
CA ILE A 381 -51.29 41.97 27.29
C ILE A 381 -51.27 43.35 26.64
N LEU A 382 -52.24 43.63 25.77
CA LEU A 382 -52.46 44.92 25.15
C LEU A 382 -53.73 45.53 25.76
N GLU A 383 -53.56 46.62 26.47
CA GLU A 383 -54.68 47.37 27.06
C GLU A 383 -55.10 48.49 26.11
N LYS A 384 -56.41 48.64 25.89
CA LYS A 384 -56.99 49.64 24.97
C LYS A 384 -56.52 51.07 25.26
N ASN A 385 -56.36 51.40 26.54
CA ASN A 385 -55.93 52.73 27.02
C ASN A 385 -54.56 52.69 27.72
N GLY A 386 -53.85 51.56 27.68
CA GLY A 386 -52.54 51.42 28.33
C GLY A 386 -51.38 51.81 27.40
N PRO A 387 -50.13 51.72 27.90
CA PRO A 387 -48.95 52.03 27.10
C PRO A 387 -48.86 51.12 25.86
N GLN A 388 -49.01 51.69 24.66
CA GLN A 388 -48.96 50.97 23.39
C GLN A 388 -47.51 50.62 22.97
N MET A 389 -46.73 50.02 23.87
CA MET A 389 -45.35 49.62 23.62
C MET A 389 -45.23 48.10 23.48
N MET A 390 -44.78 47.64 22.32
CA MET A 390 -44.48 46.22 22.11
C MET A 390 -43.08 45.86 22.66
N PRO A 391 -42.94 44.78 23.46
CA PRO A 391 -41.65 44.38 24.03
C PRO A 391 -40.79 43.66 22.99
N LEU A 392 -40.38 44.39 21.95
CA LEU A 392 -39.56 43.90 20.87
C LEU A 392 -38.07 44.08 21.20
N HIS A 393 -37.27 43.10 20.82
CA HIS A 393 -35.82 43.20 20.79
C HIS A 393 -35.37 43.16 19.33
N ALA A 394 -35.02 44.33 18.81
CA ALA A 394 -34.50 44.50 17.47
C ALA A 394 -32.97 44.62 17.48
N ARG A 395 -32.32 44.15 16.41
CA ARG A 395 -30.93 44.49 16.10
C ARG A 395 -30.83 44.85 14.62
N GLY A 396 -30.28 46.02 14.31
CA GLY A 396 -30.01 46.44 12.93
C GLY A 396 -31.25 46.79 12.12
N ILE A 397 -32.36 47.12 12.80
CA ILE A 397 -33.58 47.66 12.21
C ILE A 397 -33.74 49.05 12.82
N ARG A 398 -33.92 50.09 11.99
CA ARG A 398 -34.25 51.44 12.48
C ARG A 398 -35.65 51.38 13.10
N LYS A 399 -35.78 51.90 14.33
CA LYS A 399 -37.07 52.04 15.00
C LYS A 399 -37.92 53.09 14.30
#